data_AF-A0A7K0CCJ0-F1
#
_entry.id   AF-A0A7K0CCJ0-F1
#
_cell.length_a   1.000
_cell.length_b   1.000
_cell.length_c   1.000
_cell.angle_alpha   90.00
_cell.angle_beta   90.00
_cell.angle_gamma   90.00
#
_symmetry.space_group_name_H-M   'P 1'
#
loop_
_entity.id
_entity.type
_entity.pdbx_description
1 polymer ?
#
loop_
_entity_poly.entity_id
_entity_poly.type
_entity_poly.pdbx_seq_one_letter_code
_entity_poly.pdbx_strand_id
1 'polypeptide(L)' 'MVVGPAAMKWEPRGRALVSELPNGLRQVGMRSPSWREALRINARNTIVECASNDGDVWLAVMPNELEHLTTALNRAV' A
#
# COMPACT_ATOMS: atom_id res chain seq x y z
N MET A 1 -11.06 -8.71 -19.24
CA MET A 1 -9.65 -8.27 -19.36
C MET A 1 -8.79 -9.48 -19.06
N VAL A 2 -8.12 -10.04 -20.07
CA VAL A 2 -7.25 -11.22 -19.93
C VAL A 2 -5.81 -10.70 -19.88
N VAL A 3 -5.11 -10.96 -18.77
CA VAL A 3 -3.69 -10.60 -18.61
C VAL A 3 -2.87 -11.85 -18.89
N GLY A 4 -2.06 -11.83 -19.94
CA GLY A 4 -1.14 -12.93 -20.28
C GLY A 4 0.07 -13.00 -19.33
N PRO A 5 0.91 -14.04 -19.42
CA PRO A 5 2.00 -14.33 -18.47
C PRO A 5 3.19 -13.36 -18.52
N ALA A 6 3.08 -12.24 -19.25
CA ALA A 6 4.08 -11.19 -19.21
C ALA A 6 3.98 -10.47 -17.85
N ALA A 7 5.09 -10.42 -17.12
CA ALA A 7 5.18 -9.71 -15.84
C ALA A 7 4.65 -8.29 -16.01
N MET A 8 3.47 -8.02 -15.42
CA MET A 8 2.83 -6.72 -15.48
C MET A 8 3.62 -5.78 -14.57
N LYS A 9 4.54 -5.01 -15.17
CA LYS A 9 5.30 -3.99 -14.44
C LYS A 9 4.43 -2.75 -14.29
N TRP A 10 4.11 -2.41 -13.05
CA TRP A 10 3.45 -1.15 -12.74
C TRP A 10 4.47 -0.02 -12.89
N GLU A 11 4.13 0.99 -13.69
CA GLU A 11 4.91 2.22 -13.83
C GLU A 11 4.06 3.37 -13.27
N PRO A 12 4.58 4.19 -12.34
CA PRO A 12 3.83 5.33 -11.85
C PRO A 12 3.52 6.30 -12.97
N ARG A 13 2.39 7.01 -12.86
CA ARG A 13 2.14 8.20 -13.67
C ARG A 13 2.35 9.44 -12.83
N GLY A 14 3.25 10.32 -13.28
CA GLY A 14 3.53 11.61 -12.63
C GLY A 14 4.74 11.59 -11.69
N ARG A 15 4.83 12.59 -10.81
CA ARG A 15 5.94 12.75 -9.84
C ARG A 15 5.77 11.85 -8.60
N ALA A 16 5.31 10.61 -8.80
CA ALA A 16 5.33 9.63 -7.72
C ALA A 16 6.77 9.15 -7.57
N LEU A 17 7.31 9.27 -6.37
CA LEU A 17 8.58 8.64 -6.04
C LEU A 17 8.33 7.13 -6.01
N VAL A 18 8.87 6.40 -6.99
CA VAL A 18 8.96 4.95 -6.90
C VAL A 18 9.99 4.66 -5.83
N SER A 19 9.54 4.16 -4.68
CA SER A 19 10.40 3.39 -3.80
C SER A 19 10.03 1.93 -3.94
N GLU A 20 11.05 1.10 -4.04
CA GLU A 20 10.88 -0.33 -3.84
C GLU A 20 10.29 -0.55 -2.44
N LEU A 21 9.38 -1.52 -2.33
CA LEU A 21 8.82 -1.85 -1.02
C LEU A 21 9.92 -2.48 -0.15
N PRO A 22 10.01 -2.10 1.13
CA PRO A 22 10.98 -2.70 2.05
C PRO A 22 10.84 -4.22 2.14
N ASN A 23 11.96 -4.91 2.39
CA ASN A 23 11.96 -6.36 2.51
C ASN A 23 11.18 -6.83 3.74
N GLY A 24 10.47 -7.95 3.60
CA GLY A 24 9.71 -8.54 4.70
C GLY A 24 8.46 -7.73 5.09
N LEU A 25 7.93 -6.92 4.18
CA LEU A 25 6.74 -6.11 4.44
C LEU A 25 5.52 -6.99 4.80
N ARG A 26 5.04 -6.86 6.03
CA ARG A 26 3.91 -7.63 6.57
C ARG A 26 2.88 -6.70 7.17
N GLN A 27 1.62 -6.86 6.79
CA GLN A 27 0.51 -6.17 7.46
C GLN A 27 0.39 -6.61 8.92
N VAL A 28 0.33 -5.63 9.83
CA VAL A 28 0.15 -5.84 11.27
C VAL A 28 -1.12 -5.20 11.82
N GLY A 29 -1.70 -4.22 11.11
CA GLY A 29 -2.89 -3.51 11.56
C GLY A 29 -3.57 -2.70 10.45
N MET A 30 -4.76 -2.19 10.77
CA MET A 30 -5.48 -1.20 9.97
C MET A 30 -6.19 -0.21 10.88
N ARG A 31 -6.21 1.06 10.47
CA ARG A 31 -6.94 2.10 11.17
C ARG A 31 -7.43 3.19 10.24
N SER A 32 -8.34 4.01 10.74
CA SER A 32 -8.67 5.29 10.09
C SER A 32 -7.54 6.31 10.30
N PRO A 33 -7.36 7.25 9.35
CA PRO A 33 -6.42 8.34 9.52
C PRO A 33 -6.88 9.26 10.66
N SER A 34 -5.91 9.79 11.39
CA SER A 34 -6.14 10.91 12.30
C SER A 34 -6.55 12.16 11.51
N TRP A 35 -7.13 13.15 12.20
CA TRP A 35 -7.50 14.41 11.58
C TRP A 35 -6.30 15.08 10.87
N ARG A 36 -5.12 15.08 11.50
CA ARG A 36 -3.91 15.71 10.93
C ARG A 36 -3.41 14.98 9.68
N GLU A 37 -3.50 13.66 9.66
CA GLU A 37 -3.17 12.86 8.47
C GLU A 37 -4.17 13.12 7.35
N ALA A 38 -5.47 13.13 7.66
CA ALA A 38 -6.55 13.39 6.71
C ALA A 38 -6.50 14.78 6.04
N LEU A 39 -5.73 15.73 6.59
CA LEU A 39 -5.44 17.02 5.93
C LEU A 39 -4.35 16.90 4.84
N ARG A 40 -3.50 15.88 4.91
CA ARG A 40 -2.36 15.66 4.00
C ARG A 40 -2.61 14.54 3.00
N ILE A 41 -3.46 13.58 3.37
CA ILE A 41 -3.93 12.49 2.51
C ILE A 41 -5.44 12.59 2.30
N ASN A 42 -6.03 11.70 1.51
CA ASN A 42 -7.48 11.63 1.41
C ASN A 42 -8.08 11.08 2.71
N ALA A 43 -9.06 11.79 3.30
CA ALA A 43 -9.72 11.39 4.54
C ALA A 43 -10.46 10.04 4.46
N ARG A 44 -10.81 9.60 3.24
CA ARG A 44 -11.45 8.30 2.99
C ARG A 44 -10.45 7.15 2.97
N ASN A 45 -9.16 7.42 3.05
CA ASN A 45 -8.15 6.36 3.06
C ASN A 45 -8.27 5.53 4.34
N THR A 46 -7.88 4.27 4.23
CA THR A 46 -7.53 3.43 5.38
C THR A 46 -6.01 3.42 5.48
N ILE A 47 -5.49 3.57 6.70
CA ILE A 47 -4.06 3.39 6.96
C ILE A 47 -3.84 1.91 7.23
N VAL A 48 -3.06 1.26 6.37
CA VAL A 48 -2.56 -0.09 6.58
C VAL A 48 -1.20 0.01 7.24
N GLU A 49 -1.08 -0.57 8.42
CA GLU A 49 0.14 -0.57 9.20
C GLU A 49 0.92 -1.85 8.88
N CYS A 50 2.17 -1.68 8.45
CA CYS A 50 3.06 -2.76 8.07
C CYS A 50 4.35 -2.72 8.90
N ALA A 51 4.80 -3.89 9.31
CA ALA A 51 6.17 -4.08 9.78
C ALA A 51 7.06 -4.45 8.59
N SER A 52 8.31 -4.01 8.61
CA SER A 52 9.35 -4.44 7.67
C SER A 52 10.69 -4.57 8.38
N ASN A 53 11.67 -5.17 7.72
CA ASN A 53 13.02 -5.27 8.27
C ASN A 53 13.69 -3.90 8.47
N ASP A 54 13.27 -2.89 7.71
CA ASP A 54 13.82 -1.53 7.74
C ASP A 54 13.03 -0.58 8.67
N GLY A 55 11.97 -1.08 9.32
CA GLY A 55 11.13 -0.34 10.25
C GLY A 55 9.64 -0.33 9.86
N ASP A 56 8.87 0.48 10.57
CA ASP A 56 7.42 0.60 10.36
C ASP A 56 7.10 1.37 9.08
N VAL A 57 6.17 0.83 8.30
CA VAL A 57 5.69 1.41 7.05
C VAL A 57 4.19 1.58 7.13
N TRP A 58 3.69 2.77 6.82
CA TRP A 58 2.25 3.05 6.79
C TRP A 58 1.81 3.36 5.37
N LEU A 59 0.83 2.61 4.87
CA LEU A 59 0.29 2.75 3.53
C LEU A 59 -1.10 3.41 3.64
N ALA A 60 -1.28 4.54 2.96
CA ALA A 60 -2.58 5.20 2.87
C ALA A 60 -3.31 4.73 1.61
N VAL A 61 -4.37 3.93 1.79
CA VAL A 61 -5.00 3.18 0.71
C VAL A 61 -6.46 3.58 0.54
N MET A 62 -6.90 3.79 -0.69
CA MET A 62 -8.31 4.07 -0.97
C MET A 62 -9.16 2.82 -0.71
N PRO A 63 -10.43 2.95 -0.26
CA PRO A 63 -11.26 1.80 0.10
C PRO A 63 -11.45 0.75 -1.01
N ASN A 64 -11.50 1.21 -2.27
CA ASN A 64 -11.65 0.35 -3.45
C ASN A 64 -10.36 -0.41 -3.83
N GLU A 65 -9.22 -0.07 -3.21
CA GLU A 65 -7.92 -0.69 -3.47
C GLU A 65 -7.45 -1.55 -2.29
N LEU A 66 -8.12 -1.44 -1.13
CA LEU A 66 -7.72 -2.07 0.11
C LEU A 66 -7.63 -3.60 -0.02
N GLU A 67 -8.64 -4.23 -0.62
CA GLU A 67 -8.67 -5.68 -0.80
C GLU A 67 -7.52 -6.17 -1.70
N HIS A 68 -7.23 -5.43 -2.78
CA HIS A 68 -6.12 -5.75 -3.67
C HIS A 68 -4.78 -5.65 -2.95
N LEU A 69 -4.58 -4.61 -2.14
CA LEU A 69 -3.35 -4.42 -1.39
C LEU A 69 -3.16 -5.50 -0.31
N THR A 70 -4.18 -5.78 0.51
CA THR A 70 -4.08 -6.83 1.54
C THR A 70 -3.84 -8.20 0.92
N THR A 71 -4.46 -8.49 -0.23
CA THR A 71 -4.20 -9.75 -0.97
C THR A 71 -2.76 -9.81 -1.48
N ALA A 72 -2.22 -8.71 -1.99
CA ALA A 72 -0.84 -8.65 -2.47
C ALA A 72 0.17 -8.82 -1.31
N LEU A 73 -0.05 -8.16 -0.18
CA LEU A 73 0.81 -8.29 1.01
C LEU A 73 0.84 -9.73 1.54
N ASN A 74 -0.32 -10.41 1.58
CA ASN A 74 -0.39 -11.80 2.03
C ASN A 74 0.31 -12.81 1.09
N ARG A 75 0.47 -12.46 -0.19
CA ARG A 75 1.20 -13.29 -1.17
C ARG A 75 2.71 -13.03 -1.19
N ALA A 76 3.15 -11.92 -0.60
CA ALA A 76 4.55 -11.52 -0.54
C ALA A 76 5.31 -12.14 0.65
N VAL A 77 4.60 -12.90 1.52
CA VAL A 77 5.14 -13.64 2.66
C VAL A 77 5.49 -15.07 2.26
#